data_AF-A0A3N9NPY2-F1
#
_entry.id   AF-A0A3N9NPY2-F1
#
_cell.length_a   1.000
_cell.length_b   1.000
_cell.length_c   1.000
_cell.angle_alpha   90.00
_cell.angle_beta   90.00
_cell.angle_gamma   90.00
#
_symmetry.space_group_name_H-M   'P 1'
#
loop_
_entity.id
_entity.type
_entity.pdbx_description
1 polymer ?
#
loop_
_entity_poly.entity_id
_entity_poly.type
_entity_poly.pdbx_seq_one_letter_code
_entity_poly.pdbx_strand_id
1 'polypeptide(L)'
;MNSKERLQKNLRFIQTDRPPIFASFTAQAAEKLYRYFGMEPQKPLDSPLSSLRISFQDLLIKLGADCLCVAACAPDNTPTTQSVDGLSINEWGIGTRSTGLYDEFALFPLSHAESKKDIEQYSFPDPNAPGRFRFAEQTVKQS
;
A
#
# COMPACT_ATOMS: atom_id res chain seq x y z
N MET A 1 0.24 25.02 -15.02
CA MET A 1 0.06 23.64 -15.50
C MET A 1 -0.60 22.85 -14.38
N ASN A 2 -1.64 22.06 -14.63
CA ASN A 2 -2.20 21.20 -13.58
C ASN A 2 -1.35 19.92 -13.39
N SER A 3 -1.59 19.17 -12.31
CA SER A 3 -0.83 17.95 -11.98
C SER A 3 -0.83 16.91 -13.10
N LYS A 4 -2.00 16.66 -13.70
CA LYS A 4 -2.17 15.68 -14.78
C LYS A 4 -1.41 16.08 -16.03
N GLU A 5 -1.53 17.33 -16.47
CA GLU A 5 -0.79 17.89 -17.59
C GLU A 5 0.72 17.82 -17.37
N ARG A 6 1.18 18.14 -16.15
CA ARG A 6 2.59 18.09 -15.77
C ARG A 6 3.14 16.69 -15.89
N LEU A 7 2.46 15.70 -15.32
CA LEU A 7 2.86 14.31 -15.43
C LEU A 7 2.89 13.83 -16.89
N GLN A 8 1.81 14.09 -17.65
CA GLN A 8 1.71 13.65 -19.04
C GLN A 8 2.77 14.26 -19.96
N LYS A 9 3.09 15.55 -19.78
CA LYS A 9 4.17 16.22 -20.53
C LYS A 9 5.54 15.67 -20.13
N ASN A 10 5.77 15.50 -18.83
CA ASN A 10 7.04 14.99 -18.32
C ASN A 10 7.32 13.56 -18.81
N LEU A 11 6.32 12.67 -18.83
CA LEU A 11 6.42 11.32 -19.39
C LEU A 11 6.78 11.29 -20.88
N ARG A 12 6.54 12.39 -21.60
CA ARG A 12 6.89 12.58 -23.02
C ARG A 12 8.17 13.38 -23.21
N PHE A 13 8.93 13.61 -22.13
CA PHE A 13 10.15 14.45 -22.12
C PHE A 13 9.92 15.88 -22.60
N ILE A 14 8.69 16.40 -22.44
CA ILE A 14 8.35 17.80 -22.74
C ILE A 14 8.62 18.66 -21.49
N GLN A 15 9.21 19.85 -21.68
CA GLN A 15 9.47 20.79 -20.59
C GLN A 15 8.18 21.15 -19.83
N THR A 16 8.28 21.17 -18.50
CA THR A 16 7.20 21.47 -17.56
C THR A 16 7.55 22.68 -16.71
N ASP A 17 6.56 23.23 -15.99
CA ASP A 17 6.77 24.36 -15.07
C ASP A 17 7.60 23.99 -13.84
N ARG A 18 7.52 22.72 -13.41
CA ARG A 18 8.41 22.07 -12.43
C ARG A 18 8.39 20.55 -12.64
N PRO A 19 9.38 19.79 -12.12
CA PRO A 19 9.30 18.33 -12.10
C PRO A 19 8.03 17.84 -11.37
N PRO A 20 7.35 16.79 -11.86
CA PRO A 20 6.26 16.14 -11.13
C PRO A 20 6.78 15.47 -9.85
N ILE A 21 5.96 15.47 -8.80
CA ILE A 21 6.30 14.96 -7.48
C ILE A 21 5.40 13.78 -7.14
N PHE A 22 6.03 12.69 -6.73
CA PHE A 22 5.40 11.59 -5.99
C PHE A 22 6.08 11.49 -4.62
N ALA A 23 5.29 11.21 -3.58
CA ALA A 23 5.79 10.98 -2.24
C ALA A 23 5.02 9.85 -1.56
N SER A 24 5.64 9.26 -0.56
CA SER A 24 5.02 8.30 0.36
C SER A 24 5.55 8.55 1.76
N PHE A 25 4.74 8.32 2.78
CA PHE A 25 5.08 8.62 4.17
C PHE A 25 5.09 7.37 5.03
N THR A 26 5.92 7.36 6.06
CA THR A 26 5.71 6.43 7.18
C THR A 26 4.44 6.84 7.93
N ALA A 27 3.79 5.89 8.61
CA ALA A 27 2.57 6.17 9.36
C ALA A 27 2.75 7.29 10.39
N GLN A 28 3.91 7.33 11.06
CA GLN A 28 4.25 8.33 12.07
C GLN A 28 4.44 9.73 11.46
N ALA A 29 4.98 9.81 10.24
CA ALA A 29 5.13 11.07 9.52
C ALA A 29 3.76 11.58 9.02
N ALA A 30 2.96 10.69 8.43
CA ALA A 30 1.61 11.01 7.99
C ALA A 30 0.76 11.54 9.15
N GLU A 31 0.78 10.86 10.30
CA GLU A 31 0.02 11.27 11.49
C GLU A 31 0.36 12.70 11.95
N LYS A 32 1.64 13.06 11.99
CA LYS A 32 2.07 14.43 12.34
C LYS A 32 1.56 15.46 11.33
N LEU A 33 1.57 15.13 10.04
CA LEU A 33 1.09 16.00 8.98
C LEU A 33 -0.44 16.18 9.03
N TYR A 34 -1.20 15.09 9.27
CA TYR A 34 -2.65 15.17 9.49
C TYR A 34 -3.00 16.12 10.63
N ARG A 35 -2.32 15.97 11.78
CA ARG A 35 -2.50 16.87 12.94
C ARG A 35 -2.17 18.33 12.58
N TYR A 36 -1.08 18.57 11.86
CA TYR A 36 -0.68 19.91 11.43
C TYR A 36 -1.73 20.58 10.53
N PHE A 37 -2.33 19.82 9.60
CA PHE A 37 -3.35 20.33 8.69
C PHE A 37 -4.77 20.31 9.27
N GLY A 38 -4.98 19.80 10.49
CA GLY A 38 -6.31 19.63 11.09
C GLY A 38 -7.20 18.66 10.28
N MET A 39 -6.60 17.64 9.68
CA MET A 39 -7.27 16.62 8.88
C MET A 39 -7.41 15.32 9.69
N GLU A 40 -8.48 14.56 9.43
CA GLU A 40 -8.69 13.26 10.05
C GLU A 40 -7.66 12.23 9.56
N PRO A 41 -6.91 11.55 10.45
CA PRO A 41 -5.89 10.60 10.04
C PRO A 41 -6.49 9.38 9.33
N GLN A 42 -6.00 9.08 8.12
CA GLN A 42 -6.29 7.81 7.46
C GLN A 42 -5.44 6.69 8.08
N LYS A 43 -6.04 5.51 8.29
CA LYS A 43 -5.28 4.30 8.64
C LYS A 43 -4.57 3.74 7.40
N PRO A 44 -3.37 3.14 7.55
CA PRO A 44 -2.74 2.40 6.48
C PRO A 44 -3.67 1.31 5.93
N LEU A 45 -3.72 1.18 4.61
CA LEU A 45 -4.50 0.16 3.93
C LEU A 45 -3.88 -1.21 4.11
N ASP A 46 -4.71 -2.24 4.22
CA ASP A 46 -4.25 -3.63 4.26
C ASP A 46 -3.81 -4.05 2.85
N SER A 47 -2.50 -4.00 2.61
CA SER A 47 -1.90 -4.39 1.35
C SER A 47 -0.51 -4.97 1.62
N PRO A 48 -0.28 -6.26 1.31
CA PRO A 48 1.02 -6.90 1.49
C PRO A 48 2.13 -6.08 0.80
N LEU A 49 3.12 -5.65 1.57
CA LEU A 49 4.31 -4.90 1.13
C LEU A 49 4.08 -3.50 0.53
N SER A 50 2.83 -3.09 0.30
CA SER A 50 2.50 -1.80 -0.34
C SER A 50 1.69 -0.85 0.53
N SER A 51 1.24 -1.30 1.72
CA SER A 51 0.37 -0.56 2.65
C SER A 51 0.64 0.96 2.71
N LEU A 52 1.85 1.37 3.08
CA LEU A 52 2.19 2.79 3.24
C LEU A 52 2.31 3.58 1.92
N ARG A 53 2.60 2.92 0.80
CA ARG A 53 2.78 3.58 -0.51
C ARG A 53 1.47 3.95 -1.18
N ILE A 54 0.40 3.21 -0.88
CA ILE A 54 -0.92 3.42 -1.46
C ILE A 54 -1.89 4.13 -0.50
N SER A 55 -1.44 4.41 0.72
CA SER A 55 -2.21 5.11 1.76
C SER A 55 -1.97 6.63 1.73
N PHE A 56 -2.75 7.36 2.52
CA PHE A 56 -2.63 8.80 2.77
C PHE A 56 -2.82 9.65 1.51
N GLN A 57 -3.69 9.19 0.59
CA GLN A 57 -3.88 9.83 -0.71
C GLN A 57 -4.46 11.24 -0.60
N ASP A 58 -5.36 11.47 0.35
CA ASP A 58 -5.93 12.79 0.64
C ASP A 58 -4.87 13.79 1.13
N LEU A 59 -3.96 13.33 1.99
CA LEU A 59 -2.81 14.10 2.45
C LEU A 59 -1.84 14.39 1.29
N LEU A 60 -1.58 13.42 0.43
CA LEU A 60 -0.74 13.61 -0.77
C LEU A 60 -1.35 14.64 -1.72
N ILE A 61 -2.67 14.58 -1.95
CA ILE A 61 -3.41 15.59 -2.73
C ILE A 61 -3.27 16.96 -2.07
N LYS A 62 -3.45 17.05 -0.74
CA LYS A 62 -3.30 18.30 0.02
C LYS A 62 -1.89 18.91 -0.12
N LEU A 63 -0.86 18.07 -0.19
CA LEU A 63 0.53 18.47 -0.36
C LEU A 63 0.92 18.77 -1.82
N GLY A 64 0.00 18.59 -2.77
CA GLY A 64 0.23 18.90 -4.18
C GLY A 64 1.00 17.83 -4.95
N ALA A 65 0.88 16.56 -4.54
CA ALA A 65 1.40 15.44 -5.31
C ALA A 65 0.81 15.43 -6.73
N ASP A 66 1.63 15.09 -7.72
CA ASP A 66 1.22 15.08 -9.14
C ASP A 66 0.66 13.73 -9.59
N CYS A 67 0.95 12.68 -8.83
CA CYS A 67 0.40 11.35 -9.02
C CYS A 67 0.23 10.63 -7.68
N LEU A 68 -0.65 9.63 -7.69
CA LEU A 68 -0.93 8.75 -6.56
C LEU A 68 -0.57 7.32 -6.97
N CYS A 69 -0.16 6.51 -6.00
CA CYS A 69 0.04 5.08 -6.19
C CYS A 69 -1.22 4.32 -5.77
N VAL A 70 -1.56 3.30 -6.56
CA VAL A 70 -2.61 2.33 -6.27
C VAL A 70 -2.04 0.93 -6.43
N ALA A 71 -2.52 -0.03 -5.65
CA ALA A 71 -2.11 -1.42 -5.71
C ALA A 71 -3.23 -2.34 -5.21
N ALA A 72 -3.02 -3.66 -5.35
CA ALA A 72 -3.90 -4.65 -4.77
C ALA A 72 -3.86 -4.58 -3.23
N CYS A 73 -5.04 -4.62 -2.62
CA CYS A 73 -5.21 -4.78 -1.19
C CYS A 73 -5.45 -6.26 -0.83
N ALA A 74 -5.45 -6.59 0.46
CA ALA A 74 -5.93 -7.89 0.92
C ALA A 74 -7.37 -8.13 0.44
N PRO A 75 -7.73 -9.38 0.12
CA PRO A 75 -9.06 -9.70 -0.36
C PRO A 75 -10.08 -9.65 0.78
N ASP A 76 -11.36 -9.48 0.43
CA ASP A 76 -12.43 -9.35 1.42
C ASP A 76 -12.61 -10.60 2.30
N ASN A 77 -12.34 -11.78 1.74
CA ASN A 77 -12.55 -13.07 2.40
C ASN A 77 -11.39 -13.47 3.32
N THR A 78 -10.19 -12.95 3.08
CA THR A 78 -8.97 -13.31 3.81
C THR A 78 -8.15 -12.05 4.12
N PRO A 79 -8.67 -11.13 4.94
CA PRO A 79 -7.92 -9.95 5.36
C PRO A 79 -6.74 -10.34 6.26
N THR A 80 -5.76 -9.44 6.41
CA THR A 80 -4.69 -9.63 7.39
C THR A 80 -5.30 -9.64 8.79
N THR A 81 -4.98 -10.67 9.57
CA THR A 81 -5.47 -10.84 10.94
C THR A 81 -4.34 -10.63 11.94
N GLN A 82 -4.64 -10.06 13.10
CA GLN A 82 -3.67 -9.86 14.17
C GLN A 82 -4.05 -10.72 15.38
N SER A 83 -3.10 -11.53 15.85
CA SER A 83 -3.23 -12.34 17.06
C SER A 83 -3.00 -11.51 18.33
N VAL A 84 -3.41 -12.05 19.49
CA VAL A 84 -3.22 -11.43 20.82
C VAL A 84 -1.76 -11.13 21.11
N ASP A 85 -0.84 -11.97 20.63
CA ASP A 85 0.61 -11.81 20.82
C ASP A 85 1.23 -10.78 19.86
N GLY A 86 0.43 -10.08 19.05
CA GLY A 86 0.88 -9.06 18.11
C GLY A 86 1.46 -9.59 16.79
N LEU A 87 1.33 -10.90 16.52
CA LEU A 87 1.66 -11.47 15.21
C LEU A 87 0.51 -11.20 14.23
N SER A 88 0.81 -10.49 13.14
CA SER A 88 -0.10 -10.25 12.03
C SER A 88 0.15 -11.27 10.92
N ILE A 89 -0.88 -11.96 10.43
CA ILE A 89 -0.77 -12.97 9.37
C ILE A 89 -1.64 -12.55 8.19
N ASN A 90 -1.04 -12.49 7.00
CA ASN A 90 -1.76 -12.19 5.76
C ASN A 90 -2.23 -13.47 5.03
N GLU A 91 -2.94 -13.30 3.92
CA GLU A 91 -3.41 -14.40 3.07
C GLU A 91 -2.29 -15.32 2.52
N TRP A 92 -1.06 -14.82 2.47
CA TRP A 92 0.11 -15.58 2.07
C TRP A 92 0.68 -16.39 3.24
N GLY A 93 0.04 -16.43 4.40
CA GLY A 93 0.60 -17.08 5.59
C GLY A 93 1.89 -16.43 6.10
N ILE A 94 2.26 -15.26 5.59
CA ILE A 94 3.42 -14.52 6.04
C ILE A 94 3.03 -13.82 7.33
N GLY A 95 3.81 -14.06 8.37
CA GLY A 95 3.61 -13.44 9.68
C GLY A 95 4.58 -12.29 9.88
N THR A 96 4.08 -11.15 10.36
CA THR A 96 4.88 -10.00 10.74
C THR A 96 4.59 -9.56 12.18
N ARG A 97 5.58 -8.93 12.82
CA ARG A 97 5.45 -8.31 14.14
C ARG A 97 5.87 -6.86 14.05
N SER A 98 5.05 -5.98 14.61
CA SER A 98 5.40 -4.57 14.64
C SER A 98 6.47 -4.29 15.68
N THR A 99 7.56 -3.65 15.28
CA THR A 99 8.64 -3.17 16.16
C THR A 99 8.53 -1.66 16.41
N GLY A 100 7.40 -1.06 16.07
CA GLY A 100 7.07 0.35 16.29
C GLY A 100 7.42 1.25 15.10
N LEU A 101 8.55 1.04 14.43
CA LEU A 101 8.95 1.80 13.23
C LEU A 101 8.67 1.05 11.93
N TYR A 102 8.86 -0.27 11.94
CA TYR A 102 8.60 -1.16 10.82
C TYR A 102 8.06 -2.50 11.33
N ASP A 103 7.60 -3.34 10.42
CA ASP A 103 7.18 -4.70 10.76
C ASP A 103 8.28 -5.68 10.35
N GLU A 104 8.63 -6.59 11.26
CA GLU A 104 9.61 -7.65 11.02
C GLU A 104 8.93 -8.96 10.68
N PHE A 105 9.49 -9.70 9.74
CA PHE A 105 9.00 -11.04 9.42
C PHE A 105 9.28 -12.00 10.59
N ALA A 106 8.24 -12.70 11.00
CA ALA A 106 8.26 -13.66 12.10
C ALA A 106 7.79 -15.06 11.68
N LEU A 107 7.03 -15.18 10.59
CA LEU A 107 6.59 -16.46 10.04
C LEU A 107 6.79 -16.48 8.53
N PHE A 108 7.40 -17.55 8.04
CA PHE A 108 7.75 -17.74 6.64
C PHE A 108 7.07 -19.03 6.15
N PRO A 109 5.98 -18.94 5.37
CA PRO A 109 5.14 -20.10 5.00
C PRO A 109 5.90 -21.18 4.22
N LEU A 110 6.97 -20.79 3.52
CA LEU A 110 7.76 -21.66 2.66
C LEU A 110 9.21 -21.84 3.18
N SER A 111 9.49 -21.60 4.47
CA SER A 111 10.86 -21.73 5.02
C SER A 111 11.46 -23.13 4.91
N HIS A 112 10.63 -24.15 4.75
CA HIS A 112 11.02 -25.55 4.66
C HIS A 112 10.74 -26.16 3.27
N ALA A 113 10.44 -25.34 2.27
CA ALA A 113 10.26 -25.83 0.90
C ALA A 113 11.63 -26.21 0.31
N GLU A 114 11.80 -27.47 -0.08
CA GLU A 114 13.05 -28.01 -0.62
C GLU A 114 12.89 -28.55 -2.05
N SER A 115 11.66 -28.64 -2.55
CA SER A 115 11.33 -29.24 -3.83
C SER A 115 10.27 -28.47 -4.61
N LYS A 116 10.19 -28.74 -5.92
CA LYS A 116 9.11 -28.23 -6.77
C LYS A 116 7.72 -28.61 -6.24
N LYS A 117 7.60 -29.82 -5.68
CA LYS A 117 6.34 -30.36 -5.16
C LYS A 117 5.83 -29.54 -3.97
N ASP A 118 6.70 -29.04 -3.11
CA ASP A 118 6.32 -28.20 -1.96
C ASP A 118 5.68 -26.89 -2.43
N ILE A 119 6.19 -26.33 -3.53
CA ILE A 119 5.63 -25.13 -4.15
C ILE A 119 4.28 -25.44 -4.80
N GLU A 120 4.16 -26.55 -5.53
CA GLU A 120 2.90 -26.92 -6.19
C GLU A 120 1.77 -27.25 -5.20
N GLN A 121 2.11 -27.71 -3.99
CA GLN A 121 1.13 -28.00 -2.93
C GLN A 121 0.73 -26.75 -2.13
N TYR A 122 1.48 -25.66 -2.26
CA TYR A 122 1.17 -24.42 -1.58
C TYR A 122 -0.07 -23.75 -2.16
N SER A 123 -1.02 -23.38 -1.29
CA SER A 123 -2.24 -22.68 -1.70
C SER A 123 -1.96 -21.20 -1.93
N PHE A 124 -1.53 -20.86 -3.14
CA PHE A 124 -1.31 -19.47 -3.53
C PHE A 124 -2.61 -18.65 -3.52
N PRO A 125 -2.56 -17.39 -3.05
CA PRO A 125 -3.74 -16.52 -3.09
C PRO A 125 -4.21 -16.26 -4.52
N ASP A 126 -5.54 -16.20 -4.70
CA ASP A 126 -6.13 -15.87 -5.99
C ASP A 126 -5.88 -14.38 -6.32
N PRO A 127 -5.16 -14.04 -7.41
CA PRO A 127 -4.87 -12.66 -7.77
C PRO A 127 -6.11 -11.84 -8.15
N ASN A 128 -7.25 -12.49 -8.43
CA ASN A 128 -8.52 -11.85 -8.78
C ASN A 128 -9.56 -11.91 -7.64
N ALA A 129 -9.14 -12.32 -6.44
CA ALA A 129 -10.04 -12.41 -5.30
C ALA A 129 -10.80 -11.09 -5.08
N PRO A 130 -12.11 -11.14 -4.75
CA PRO A 130 -12.92 -9.95 -4.54
C PRO A 130 -12.31 -8.99 -3.52
N GLY A 131 -12.41 -7.69 -3.80
CA GLY A 131 -11.94 -6.62 -2.91
C GLY A 131 -10.57 -6.05 -3.27
N ARG A 132 -9.67 -6.84 -3.89
CA ARG A 132 -8.27 -6.46 -4.17
C ARG A 132 -8.11 -5.09 -4.82
N PHE A 133 -8.91 -4.81 -5.85
CA PHE A 133 -8.81 -3.59 -6.65
C PHE A 133 -9.86 -2.54 -6.31
N ARG A 134 -10.73 -2.79 -5.32
CA ARG A 134 -11.82 -1.86 -4.98
C ARG A 134 -11.29 -0.47 -4.63
N PHE A 135 -10.26 -0.41 -3.78
CA PHE A 135 -9.64 0.86 -3.39
C PHE A 135 -8.98 1.56 -4.59
N ALA A 136 -8.23 0.81 -5.40
CA ALA A 136 -7.61 1.35 -6.62
C ALA A 136 -8.64 1.95 -7.58
N GLU A 137 -9.75 1.25 -7.83
CA GLU A 137 -10.85 1.75 -8.65
C GLU A 137 -11.52 3.00 -8.07
N GLN A 138 -11.70 3.05 -6.75
CA GLN A 138 -12.26 4.22 -6.06
C GLN A 138 -11.34 5.43 -6.21
N THR A 139 -10.04 5.27 -5.97
CA THR A 139 -9.04 6.33 -6.17
C THR A 139 -9.08 6.87 -7.60
N VAL A 140 -9.05 5.98 -8.60
CA VAL A 140 -9.02 6.39 -10.01
C VAL A 140 -10.29 7.13 -10.42
N LYS A 141 -11.45 6.77 -9.87
CA LYS A 141 -12.72 7.47 -10.16
C LYS A 141 -12.84 8.84 -9.49
N GLN A 142 -12.14 9.06 -8.38
CA GLN A 142 -12.16 10.31 -7.62
C GLN A 142 -11.11 11.32 -8.08
N SER A 143 -10.16 10.91 -8.93
CA SER A 143 -8.99 11.69 -9.36
C SER A 143 -9.13 12.35 -10.73
#